data_AF-A0A5C3P5Y3-F1
#
_entry.id   AF-A0A5C3P5Y3-F1
#
_cell.length_a   1.000
_cell.length_b   1.000
_cell.length_c   1.000
_cell.angle_alpha   90.00
_cell.angle_beta   90.00
_cell.angle_gamma   90.00
#
_symmetry.space_group_name_H-M   'P 1'
#
loop_
_entity.id
_entity.type
_entity.pdbx_description
1 polymer ?
#
loop_
_entity_poly.entity_id
_entity_poly.type
_entity_poly.pdbx_seq_one_letter_code
_entity_poly.pdbx_strand_id
1 'polypeptide(L)' 'MRNHKTIDRRVYSVPYPNYLWHIDGHHKLIRWGIVIHGGADGYDRMVSALVYCNLREIQAEFFD' A
#
# COMPACT_ATOMS: atom_id res chain seq x y z
N MET A 1 18.96 24.98 -11.65
CA MET A 1 19.56 23.81 -10.96
C MET A 1 18.79 23.61 -9.66
N ARG A 2 18.01 22.52 -9.51
CA ARG A 2 17.20 22.30 -8.29
C ARG A 2 18.12 21.94 -7.13
N ASN A 3 18.15 22.79 -6.11
CA ASN A 3 18.88 22.58 -4.86
C ASN A 3 18.10 21.58 -4.00
N HIS A 4 18.22 20.28 -4.32
CA HIS A 4 17.64 19.21 -3.52
C HIS A 4 18.69 18.78 -2.48
N LYS A 5 18.58 19.27 -1.24
CA LYS A 5 19.24 18.61 -0.13
C LYS A 5 18.69 17.19 -0.06
N THR A 6 19.55 16.18 -0.18
CA THR A 6 19.17 14.78 0.00
C THR A 6 18.57 14.64 1.40
N ILE A 7 17.31 14.19 1.48
CA ILE A 7 16.67 13.88 2.75
C ILE A 7 17.37 12.65 3.31
N ASP A 8 18.00 12.78 4.46
CA ASP A 8 18.56 11.63 5.18
C ASP A 8 17.41 10.81 5.75
N ARG A 9 17.20 9.61 5.21
CA ARG A 9 16.11 8.73 5.66
C ARG A 9 16.60 7.89 6.83
N ARG A 10 15.79 7.80 7.89
CA ARG A 10 16.07 6.88 9.00
C ARG A 10 16.18 5.44 8.49
N VAL A 11 17.12 4.69 9.06
CA VAL A 11 17.16 3.24 8.91
C VAL A 11 15.89 2.67 9.54
N TYR A 12 15.07 2.05 8.70
CA TYR A 12 13.81 1.44 9.11
C TYR A 12 14.06 -0.04 9.42
N SER A 13 13.99 -0.40 10.70
CA SER A 13 14.13 -1.77 11.19
C SER A 13 12.97 -2.13 12.11
N VAL A 14 12.34 -3.26 11.82
CA VAL A 14 11.30 -3.88 12.65
C VAL A 14 11.94 -5.04 13.42
N PRO A 15 11.56 -5.32 14.68
CA PRO A 15 12.30 -6.26 15.53
C PRO A 15 12.12 -7.74 15.16
N TYR A 16 10.99 -8.15 14.57
CA TYR A 16 10.72 -9.55 14.16
C TYR A 16 9.62 -9.64 13.10
N PRO A 17 9.54 -10.76 12.33
CA PRO A 17 8.44 -11.01 11.40
C PRO A 17 7.08 -10.94 12.10
N ASN A 18 6.06 -10.48 11.38
CA ASN A 18 4.70 -10.24 11.84
C ASN A 18 4.54 -9.20 12.96
N TYR A 19 5.57 -8.43 13.31
CA TYR A 19 5.44 -7.35 14.30
C TYR A 19 4.66 -6.14 13.79
N LEU A 20 4.80 -5.84 12.50
CA LEU A 20 4.18 -4.68 11.86
C LEU A 20 3.89 -5.00 10.40
N TRP A 21 2.69 -4.69 9.95
CA TRP A 21 2.25 -4.90 8.57
C TRP A 21 2.01 -3.56 7.90
N HIS A 22 2.51 -3.40 6.69
CA HIS A 22 2.23 -2.26 5.83
C HIS A 22 1.09 -2.63 4.89
N ILE A 23 0.05 -1.81 4.84
CA ILE A 23 -1.05 -1.95 3.88
C ILE A 23 -1.09 -0.66 3.06
N ASP A 24 -1.01 -0.76 1.74
CA ASP A 24 -1.05 0.38 0.83
C ASP A 24 -1.98 0.13 -0.35
N GLY A 25 -2.61 1.21 -0.82
CA GLY A 25 -3.56 1.22 -1.92
C GLY A 25 -2.94 1.74 -3.21
N HIS A 26 -2.98 0.94 -4.28
CA HIS A 26 -2.56 1.34 -5.61
C HIS A 26 -3.75 1.79 -6.47
N HIS A 27 -3.88 3.11 -6.64
CA HIS A 27 -5.07 3.75 -7.23
C HIS A 27 -4.87 4.15 -8.72
N LYS A 28 -3.76 3.77 -9.37
CA LYS A 28 -3.53 4.17 -10.78
C LYS A 28 -4.56 3.62 -11.75
N LEU A 29 -5.21 2.51 -11.39
CA LEU A 29 -6.20 1.84 -12.22
C LEU A 29 -7.65 2.25 -11.89
N ILE A 30 -7.84 3.26 -11.02
CA ILE A 30 -9.18 3.66 -10.53
C ILE A 30 -10.12 4.10 -11.64
N ARG A 31 -9.61 4.61 -12.77
CA ARG A 31 -10.42 4.98 -13.94
C ARG A 31 -11.12 3.79 -14.60
N TRP A 32 -10.58 2.59 -14.42
CA TRP A 32 -11.22 1.33 -14.85
C TRP A 32 -12.04 0.69 -13.72
N GLY A 33 -12.21 1.38 -12.58
CA GLY A 33 -12.88 0.86 -11.40
C GLY A 33 -12.01 -0.09 -10.59
N ILE A 34 -10.68 -0.05 -10.74
CA ILE A 34 -9.78 -1.01 -10.14
C ILE A 34 -8.89 -0.34 -9.09
N VAL A 35 -8.93 -0.86 -7.86
CA VAL A 35 -7.97 -0.52 -6.81
C VAL A 35 -7.29 -1.80 -6.34
N ILE A 36 -5.96 -1.79 -6.22
CA ILE A 36 -5.19 -2.93 -5.73
C ILE A 36 -4.61 -2.57 -4.37
N HIS A 37 -4.97 -3.32 -3.34
CA HIS A 37 -4.38 -3.19 -2.01
C HIS A 37 -3.31 -4.25 -1.81
N GLY A 38 -2.10 -3.84 -1.41
CA GLY A 38 -1.01 -4.73 -1.07
C GLY A 38 -0.75 -4.72 0.43
N GLY A 39 -0.45 -5.88 0.99
CA GLY A 39 0.06 -6.06 2.34
C GLY A 39 1.52 -6.53 2.29
N ALA A 40 2.41 -5.89 3.05
CA ALA A 40 3.80 -6.32 3.19
C ALA A 40 4.19 -6.40 4.66
N ASP A 41 5.00 -7.41 5.00
CA ASP A 41 5.55 -7.53 6.35
C ASP A 41 6.65 -6.48 6.58
N GLY A 42 6.65 -5.82 7.72
CA GLY A 42 7.56 -4.70 8.02
C GLY A 42 8.99 -5.14 8.34
N TYR A 43 9.21 -6.41 8.67
CA TYR A 43 10.53 -6.97 8.95
C TYR A 43 11.31 -7.23 7.67
N ASP A 44 10.75 -8.02 6.75
CA ASP A 44 11.42 -8.41 5.51
C ASP A 44 11.01 -7.58 4.29
N ARG A 45 9.93 -6.79 4.40
CA ARG A 45 9.34 -5.98 3.30
C ARG A 45 8.84 -6.83 2.14
N MET A 46 8.60 -8.12 2.38
CA MET A 46 8.02 -9.04 1.41
C MET A 46 6.52 -8.80 1.32
N VAL A 47 6.00 -8.86 0.09
CA VAL A 47 4.55 -8.76 -0.15
C VAL A 47 3.90 -10.06 0.31
N SER A 48 3.11 -9.98 1.38
CA SER A 48 2.41 -11.11 1.97
C SER A 48 0.97 -11.25 1.48
N ALA A 49 0.35 -10.15 1.02
CA ALA A 49 -1.02 -10.14 0.56
C ALA A 49 -1.24 -9.19 -0.64
N LEU A 50 -2.11 -9.59 -1.56
CA LEU A 50 -2.59 -8.74 -2.63
C LEU A 50 -4.10 -8.94 -2.79
N VAL A 51 -4.85 -7.86 -2.67
CA VAL A 51 -6.31 -7.85 -2.81
C VAL A 51 -6.67 -6.85 -3.89
N TYR A 52 -7.48 -7.29 -4.85
CA TYR A 52 -8.08 -6.41 -5.82
C TYR A 52 -9.50 -6.05 -5.38
N CYS A 53 -9.86 -4.77 -5.55
CA CYS A 53 -11.16 -4.23 -5.24
C CYS A 53 -11.78 -3.63 -6.51
N ASN A 54 -13.00 -4.07 -6.84
CA ASN A 54 -13.82 -3.48 -7.89
C ASN A 54 -14.64 -2.33 -7.30
N LEU A 55 -14.34 -1.11 -7.73
CA LEU A 55 -15.00 0.10 -7.24
C LEU A 55 -16.50 0.13 -7.58
N ARG A 56 -16.93 -0.56 -8.65
CA ARG A 56 -18.35 -0.65 -9.00
C ARG A 56 -19.15 -1.52 -8.03
N GLU A 57 -18.52 -2.52 -7.42
CA GLU A 57 -19.13 -3.36 -6.38
C GLU A 57 -19.14 -2.62 -5.04
N ILE A 58 -18.05 -1.91 -4.70
CA ILE A 58 -17.98 -1.13 -3.45
C ILE A 58 -19.01 0.01 -3.43
N GLN A 59 -19.20 0.73 -4.54
CA GLN A 59 -20.24 1.77 -4.56
C GLN A 59 -21.66 1.21 -4.42
N ALA A 60 -21.90 -0.05 -4.80
CA ALA A 60 -23.20 -0.70 -4.59
C ALA A 60 -23.43 -1.04 -3.10
N GLU A 61 -22.39 -1.38 -2.35
CA GLU A 61 -22.51 -1.73 -0.92
C GLU A 61 -22.55 -0.51 0.03
N PHE A 62 -22.07 0.66 -0.41
CA PHE A 62 -21.97 1.87 0.42
C PHE A 62 -22.97 2.99 0.08
N PHE A 63 -23.78 2.84 -0.98
CA PHE A 63 -24.82 3.80 -1.38
C PHE A 63 -26.24 3.21 -1.42
N ASP A 64 -26.43 1.97 -0.95
CA ASP A 64 -27.76 1.40 -0.65
C ASP A 64 -28.19 1.71 0.80
#